data_AF-A0A950W1T2-F1
#
_entry.id   AF-A0A950W1T2-F1
#
_cell.length_a   1.000
_cell.length_b   1.000
_cell.length_c   1.000
_cell.angle_alpha   90.00
_cell.angle_beta   90.00
_cell.angle_gamma   90.00
#
_symmetry.space_group_name_H-M   'P 1'
#
loop_
_entity.id
_entity.type
_entity.pdbx_description
1 polymer ?
#
loop_
_entity_poly.entity_id
_entity_poly.type
_entity_poly.pdbx_seq_one_letter_code
_entity_poly.pdbx_strand_id
1 'polypeptide(L)'
;MRPPKLKFDPFASDPGRWGASLANNAETLLACLDAARPRRVVEIGAYAGDVTRLLLEWAEGRGADVVAIDPAPEPALVQLAAERADLQLLEAPSIAALTQIECPDAVIIDGDHNYHTVTEELRLIAEAAAGRMLPLLLLHDVCWPHARRDDYFAPEEIPAEARQPYVAGAGLMPGEPGLVPGGLPFRYAARREGGPRNGVLTAVEDFAAAHDGLRLAVVPAFFGLGVVWDTTAPWARAVAEVLDPWDRNRMLERLEGNRVFHLASVHYQMVQAGLAQQRNAHKDELLRKLLESKTFSVAVWLSRLRQRGRPAYSKDEVRRLLAE
;
A
#
# COMPACT_ATOMS: atom_id res chain seq x y z
N MET A 1 -3.92 -15.12 -23.14
CA MET A 1 -4.49 -15.76 -21.94
C MET A 1 -5.93 -15.32 -21.78
N ARG A 2 -6.88 -16.21 -21.44
CA ARG A 2 -8.15 -15.77 -20.85
C ARG A 2 -7.83 -15.32 -19.43
N PRO A 3 -8.37 -14.17 -18.95
CA PRO A 3 -8.18 -13.77 -17.55
C PRO A 3 -8.68 -14.92 -16.65
N PRO A 4 -7.96 -15.24 -15.56
CA PRO A 4 -8.45 -16.22 -14.60
C PRO A 4 -9.83 -15.77 -14.12
N LYS A 5 -10.79 -16.69 -14.09
CA LYS A 5 -12.07 -16.42 -13.45
C LYS A 5 -11.83 -16.47 -11.94
N LEU A 6 -11.57 -15.32 -11.35
CA LEU A 6 -11.50 -15.15 -9.90
C LEU A 6 -12.80 -15.67 -9.28
N LYS A 7 -12.72 -16.74 -8.49
CA LYS A 7 -13.89 -17.31 -7.80
C LYS A 7 -14.24 -16.56 -6.51
N PHE A 8 -13.47 -15.52 -6.18
CA PHE A 8 -13.65 -14.65 -5.03
C PHE A 8 -13.53 -13.17 -5.46
N ASP A 9 -14.02 -12.24 -4.64
CA ASP A 9 -13.88 -10.81 -4.88
C ASP A 9 -12.49 -10.34 -4.41
N PRO A 10 -11.55 -10.00 -5.33
CA PRO A 10 -10.21 -9.54 -4.94
C PRO A 10 -10.21 -8.16 -4.25
N PHE A 11 -11.38 -7.50 -4.17
CA PHE A 11 -11.55 -6.20 -3.53
C PHE A 11 -12.20 -6.28 -2.14
N ALA A 12 -12.47 -7.48 -1.62
CA ALA A 12 -13.14 -7.64 -0.33
C ALA A 12 -12.37 -6.99 0.84
N SER A 13 -11.03 -6.96 0.75
CA SER A 13 -10.11 -6.33 1.70
C SER A 13 -9.70 -4.89 1.33
N ASP A 14 -10.17 -4.37 0.19
CA ASP A 14 -9.89 -3.03 -0.32
C ASP A 14 -11.17 -2.20 -0.45
N PRO A 15 -11.78 -1.78 0.69
CA PRO A 15 -13.02 -1.01 0.69
C PRO A 15 -12.85 0.35 -0.02
N GLY A 16 -11.62 0.87 -0.11
CA GLY A 16 -11.30 2.08 -0.85
C GLY A 16 -11.22 1.87 -2.36
N ARG A 17 -11.11 0.62 -2.82
CA ARG A 17 -10.79 0.25 -4.21
C ARG A 17 -9.52 0.96 -4.69
N TRP A 18 -8.54 1.08 -3.81
CA TRP A 18 -7.26 1.70 -4.11
C TRP A 18 -6.42 0.84 -5.05
N GLY A 19 -6.75 -0.43 -5.22
CA GLY A 19 -5.95 -1.40 -5.95
C GLY A 19 -4.63 -1.67 -5.23
N ALA A 20 -4.66 -1.68 -3.88
CA ALA A 20 -3.47 -1.84 -3.05
C ALA A 20 -3.01 -3.30 -2.93
N SER A 21 -3.87 -4.27 -3.24
CA SER A 21 -3.48 -5.67 -3.27
C SER A 21 -2.79 -6.01 -4.59
N LEU A 22 -1.69 -6.79 -4.50
CA LEU A 22 -1.02 -7.40 -5.64
C LEU A 22 -1.95 -8.32 -6.48
N ALA A 23 -3.13 -8.71 -5.97
CA ALA A 23 -4.17 -9.38 -6.75
C ALA A 23 -4.61 -8.59 -7.99
N ASN A 24 -4.43 -7.26 -8.02
CA ASN A 24 -4.70 -6.43 -9.21
C ASN A 24 -3.68 -6.66 -10.35
N ASN A 25 -2.55 -7.31 -10.07
CA ASN A 25 -1.54 -7.69 -11.05
C ASN A 25 -1.57 -9.19 -11.38
N ALA A 26 -2.66 -9.90 -11.01
CA ALA A 26 -2.76 -11.37 -11.09
C ALA A 26 -2.39 -11.94 -12.47
N GLU A 27 -2.83 -11.35 -13.57
CA GLU A 27 -2.52 -11.87 -14.91
C GLU A 27 -1.02 -11.88 -15.20
N THR A 28 -0.31 -10.85 -14.78
CA THR A 28 1.14 -10.75 -15.00
C THR A 28 1.89 -11.65 -14.01
N LEU A 29 1.48 -11.63 -12.74
CA LEU A 29 2.03 -12.47 -11.68
C LEU A 29 1.93 -13.96 -12.06
N LEU A 30 0.73 -14.44 -12.40
CA LEU A 30 0.50 -15.83 -12.75
C LEU A 30 1.18 -16.22 -14.06
N ALA A 31 1.29 -15.31 -15.04
CA ALA A 31 2.06 -15.57 -16.26
C ALA A 31 3.55 -15.77 -15.99
N CYS A 32 4.13 -15.03 -15.03
CA CYS A 32 5.51 -15.25 -14.59
C CYS A 32 5.67 -16.60 -13.90
N LEU A 33 4.72 -16.98 -13.03
CA LEU A 33 4.72 -18.30 -12.39
C LEU A 33 4.55 -19.44 -13.40
N ASP A 34 3.69 -19.29 -14.42
CA ASP A 34 3.53 -20.27 -15.50
C ASP A 34 4.80 -20.42 -16.35
N ALA A 35 5.56 -19.33 -16.53
CA ALA A 35 6.83 -19.33 -17.24
C ALA A 35 7.94 -20.01 -16.43
N ALA A 36 8.05 -19.71 -15.13
CA ALA A 36 9.07 -20.27 -14.25
C ALA A 36 8.76 -21.69 -13.74
N ARG A 37 7.48 -22.05 -13.68
CA ARG A 37 6.95 -23.33 -13.16
C ARG A 37 7.54 -23.72 -11.79
N PRO A 38 7.45 -22.84 -10.78
CA PRO A 38 7.96 -23.14 -9.45
C PRO A 38 7.19 -24.31 -8.84
N ARG A 39 7.88 -25.19 -8.10
CA ARG A 39 7.24 -26.25 -7.31
C ARG A 39 6.90 -25.80 -5.90
N ARG A 40 7.59 -24.77 -5.40
CA ARG A 40 7.25 -24.14 -4.13
C ARG A 40 7.19 -22.62 -4.28
N VAL A 41 6.04 -22.07 -3.94
CA VAL A 41 5.77 -20.63 -3.95
C VAL A 41 5.56 -20.15 -2.52
N VAL A 42 6.34 -19.16 -2.12
CA VAL A 42 6.21 -18.50 -0.82
C VAL A 42 5.59 -17.12 -1.03
N GLU A 43 4.63 -16.75 -0.20
CA GLU A 43 4.01 -15.43 -0.14
C GLU A 43 4.32 -14.81 1.22
N ILE A 44 4.94 -13.63 1.23
CA ILE A 44 5.21 -12.82 2.41
C ILE A 44 4.21 -11.66 2.42
N GLY A 45 3.51 -11.48 3.54
CA GLY A 45 2.46 -10.47 3.67
C GLY A 45 1.12 -10.94 3.14
N ALA A 46 0.67 -12.11 3.59
CA ALA A 46 -0.53 -12.75 3.06
C ALA A 46 -1.85 -12.10 3.55
N TYR A 47 -1.83 -11.37 4.68
CA TYR A 47 -2.95 -10.64 5.27
C TYR A 47 -4.27 -11.44 5.33
N ALA A 48 -5.25 -11.13 4.46
CA ALA A 48 -6.55 -11.79 4.38
C ALA A 48 -6.60 -13.00 3.42
N GLY A 49 -5.48 -13.28 2.75
CA GLY A 49 -5.28 -14.42 1.86
C GLY A 49 -5.80 -14.23 0.44
N ASP A 50 -5.96 -12.99 -0.04
CA ASP A 50 -6.50 -12.74 -1.38
C ASP A 50 -5.55 -13.26 -2.47
N VAL A 51 -4.27 -12.92 -2.39
CA VAL A 51 -3.26 -13.46 -3.30
C VAL A 51 -3.01 -14.94 -2.99
N THR A 52 -2.99 -15.36 -1.74
CA THR A 52 -2.92 -16.79 -1.35
C THR A 52 -3.97 -17.65 -2.07
N ARG A 53 -5.23 -17.19 -2.15
CA ARG A 53 -6.28 -17.92 -2.89
C ARG A 53 -5.98 -18.03 -4.38
N LEU A 54 -5.44 -16.98 -5.01
CA LEU A 54 -4.98 -17.05 -6.41
C LEU A 54 -3.89 -18.10 -6.59
N LEU A 55 -2.91 -18.11 -5.69
CA LEU A 55 -1.78 -19.02 -5.74
C LEU A 55 -2.25 -20.47 -5.58
N LEU A 56 -3.20 -20.73 -4.67
CA LEU A 56 -3.79 -22.05 -4.47
C LEU A 56 -4.62 -22.52 -5.68
N GLU A 57 -5.38 -21.64 -6.31
CA GLU A 57 -6.09 -21.96 -7.56
C GLU A 57 -5.12 -22.21 -8.72
N TRP A 58 -4.04 -21.44 -8.79
CA TRP A 58 -2.98 -21.64 -9.77
C TRP A 58 -2.26 -22.98 -9.55
N ALA A 59 -1.93 -23.32 -8.31
CA ALA A 59 -1.22 -24.55 -7.94
C ALA A 59 -2.03 -25.83 -8.20
N GLU A 60 -3.37 -25.74 -8.25
CA GLU A 60 -4.27 -26.87 -8.47
C GLU A 60 -3.89 -27.64 -9.74
N GLY A 61 -3.59 -28.94 -9.58
CA GLY A 61 -3.17 -29.83 -10.67
C GLY A 61 -1.75 -29.61 -11.20
N ARG A 62 -0.94 -28.73 -10.61
CA ARG A 62 0.45 -28.44 -11.01
C ARG A 62 1.50 -29.10 -10.12
N GLY A 63 1.09 -29.63 -8.96
CA GLY A 63 1.99 -30.21 -7.97
C GLY A 63 2.94 -29.15 -7.39
N ALA A 64 2.44 -27.92 -7.21
CA ALA A 64 3.15 -26.86 -6.53
C ALA A 64 2.57 -26.68 -5.11
N ASP A 65 3.43 -26.45 -4.13
CA ASP A 65 3.05 -26.14 -2.75
C ASP A 65 3.03 -24.62 -2.55
N VAL A 66 2.08 -24.13 -1.75
CA VAL A 66 1.97 -22.71 -1.37
C VAL A 66 2.26 -22.55 0.11
N VAL A 67 3.16 -21.63 0.44
CA VAL A 67 3.46 -21.23 1.82
C VAL A 67 3.11 -19.76 1.98
N ALA A 68 2.23 -19.44 2.92
CA ALA A 68 1.90 -18.07 3.30
C ALA A 68 2.61 -17.71 4.61
N ILE A 69 3.22 -16.53 4.65
CA ILE A 69 3.93 -15.98 5.82
C ILE A 69 3.26 -14.67 6.17
N ASP A 70 2.79 -14.55 7.40
CA ASP A 70 2.23 -13.32 7.93
C ASP A 70 2.38 -13.29 9.47
N PRO A 71 2.86 -12.20 10.08
CA PRO A 71 2.98 -12.13 11.54
C PRO A 71 1.63 -12.02 12.26
N ALA A 72 0.58 -11.56 11.59
CA ALA A 72 -0.73 -11.31 12.16
C ALA A 72 -1.84 -11.53 11.10
N PRO A 73 -2.01 -12.77 10.58
CA PRO A 73 -2.96 -13.05 9.51
C PRO A 73 -4.40 -12.78 9.95
N GLU A 74 -5.23 -12.31 9.03
CA GLU A 74 -6.65 -12.13 9.31
C GLU A 74 -7.35 -13.49 9.47
N PRO A 75 -8.47 -13.57 10.20
CA PRO A 75 -9.18 -14.82 10.45
C PRO A 75 -9.53 -15.60 9.18
N ALA A 76 -9.75 -14.92 8.05
CA ALA A 76 -10.06 -15.53 6.77
C ALA A 76 -8.90 -16.36 6.19
N LEU A 77 -7.64 -15.96 6.42
CA LEU A 77 -6.47 -16.71 5.99
C LEU A 77 -6.20 -17.90 6.93
N VAL A 78 -6.36 -17.69 8.24
CA VAL A 78 -6.25 -18.78 9.24
C VAL A 78 -7.27 -19.89 8.93
N GLN A 79 -8.52 -19.51 8.64
CA GLN A 79 -9.55 -20.46 8.23
C GLN A 79 -9.18 -21.18 6.92
N LEU A 80 -8.69 -20.45 5.92
CA LEU A 80 -8.27 -21.04 4.64
C LEU A 80 -7.17 -22.09 4.85
N ALA A 81 -6.17 -21.82 5.69
CA ALA A 81 -5.10 -22.76 6.02
C ALA A 81 -5.60 -24.01 6.75
N ALA A 82 -6.63 -23.89 7.59
CA ALA A 82 -7.27 -25.04 8.22
C ALA A 82 -8.05 -25.92 7.23
N GLU A 83 -8.58 -25.33 6.15
CA GLU A 83 -9.39 -26.02 5.14
C GLU A 83 -8.56 -26.63 4.00
N ARG A 84 -7.34 -26.11 3.76
CA ARG A 84 -6.51 -26.45 2.60
C ARG A 84 -5.20 -27.10 3.04
N ALA A 85 -5.11 -28.42 2.84
CA ALA A 85 -3.90 -29.18 3.16
C ALA A 85 -2.69 -28.85 2.25
N ASP A 86 -2.94 -28.20 1.11
CA ASP A 86 -1.95 -27.69 0.16
C ASP A 86 -1.49 -26.25 0.47
N LEU A 87 -1.94 -25.68 1.59
CA LEU A 87 -1.48 -24.40 2.14
C LEU A 87 -0.73 -24.63 3.46
N GLN A 88 0.50 -24.14 3.54
CA GLN A 88 1.21 -23.99 4.81
C GLN A 88 1.15 -22.52 5.25
N LEU A 89 0.60 -22.24 6.44
CA LEU A 89 0.63 -20.91 7.04
C LEU A 89 1.71 -20.85 8.13
N LEU A 90 2.57 -19.83 8.06
CA LEU A 90 3.56 -19.50 9.08
C LEU A 90 3.20 -18.16 9.72
N GLU A 91 2.71 -18.23 10.95
CA GLU A 91 2.34 -17.07 11.77
C GLU A 91 3.59 -16.46 12.44
N ALA A 92 4.40 -15.75 11.66
CA ALA A 92 5.65 -15.16 12.14
C ALA A 92 6.11 -13.99 11.25
N PRO A 93 6.95 -13.07 11.78
CA PRO A 93 7.66 -12.10 10.96
C PRO A 93 8.49 -12.79 9.87
N SER A 94 8.52 -12.20 8.68
CA SER A 94 9.15 -12.77 7.48
C SER A 94 10.62 -13.13 7.70
N ILE A 95 11.40 -12.25 8.32
CA ILE A 95 12.82 -12.48 8.65
C ILE A 95 13.01 -13.75 9.50
N ALA A 96 12.11 -14.02 10.45
CA ALA A 96 12.16 -15.22 11.27
C ALA A 96 11.68 -16.46 10.51
N ALA A 97 10.59 -16.35 9.75
CA ALA A 97 9.98 -17.45 9.00
C ALA A 97 10.90 -17.95 7.87
N LEU A 98 11.58 -17.04 7.16
CA LEU A 98 12.49 -17.37 6.06
C LEU A 98 13.65 -18.28 6.50
N THR A 99 14.07 -18.22 7.77
CA THR A 99 15.11 -19.11 8.31
C THR A 99 14.64 -20.54 8.58
N GLN A 100 13.33 -20.77 8.55
CA GLN A 100 12.70 -22.05 8.95
C GLN A 100 12.17 -22.84 7.76
N ILE A 101 12.16 -22.26 6.57
CA ILE A 101 11.65 -22.90 5.37
C ILE A 101 12.77 -23.36 4.44
N GLU A 102 12.48 -24.39 3.65
CA GLU A 102 13.36 -24.77 2.56
C GLU A 102 13.37 -23.67 1.49
N CYS A 103 14.52 -23.47 0.83
CA CYS A 103 14.66 -22.46 -0.21
C CYS A 103 13.59 -22.63 -1.31
N PRO A 104 12.71 -21.63 -1.52
CA PRO A 104 11.60 -21.72 -2.46
C PRO A 104 12.06 -21.58 -3.91
N ASP A 105 11.16 -21.81 -4.86
CA ASP A 105 11.42 -21.60 -6.30
C ASP A 105 10.90 -20.24 -6.78
N ALA A 106 9.87 -19.71 -6.12
CA ALA A 106 9.39 -18.35 -6.29
C ALA A 106 8.96 -17.73 -4.94
N VAL A 107 9.16 -16.42 -4.80
CA VAL A 107 8.76 -15.65 -3.62
C VAL A 107 7.98 -14.42 -4.05
N ILE A 108 6.78 -14.24 -3.49
CA ILE A 108 5.98 -13.03 -3.56
C ILE A 108 6.24 -12.25 -2.28
N ILE A 109 6.61 -10.98 -2.40
CA ILE A 109 6.96 -10.08 -1.30
C ILE A 109 5.99 -8.89 -1.32
N ASP A 110 5.05 -8.88 -0.37
CA ASP A 110 4.00 -7.87 -0.20
C ASP A 110 3.77 -7.60 1.31
N GLY A 111 4.87 -7.55 2.06
CA GLY A 111 4.89 -7.45 3.53
C GLY A 111 5.01 -6.01 4.04
N ASP A 112 6.10 -5.71 4.76
CA ASP A 112 6.34 -4.37 5.29
C ASP A 112 7.03 -3.48 4.24
N HIS A 113 6.55 -2.25 4.05
CA HIS A 113 6.93 -1.40 2.91
C HIS A 113 8.13 -0.51 3.21
N ASN A 114 9.17 -1.09 3.82
CA ASN A 114 10.38 -0.36 4.17
C ASN A 114 11.66 -1.04 3.68
N TYR A 115 12.67 -0.21 3.44
CA TYR A 115 13.96 -0.63 2.90
C TYR A 115 14.63 -1.73 3.74
N HIS A 116 14.60 -1.61 5.08
CA HIS A 116 15.31 -2.55 5.95
C HIS A 116 14.73 -3.95 5.86
N THR A 117 13.42 -4.09 6.04
CA THR A 117 12.75 -5.39 6.00
C THR A 117 12.96 -6.07 4.65
N VAL A 118 12.71 -5.36 3.54
CA VAL A 118 12.88 -5.92 2.19
C VAL A 118 14.34 -6.31 1.91
N THR A 119 15.30 -5.51 2.38
CA THR A 119 16.73 -5.85 2.24
C THR A 119 17.08 -7.14 2.99
N GLU A 120 16.59 -7.32 4.22
CA GLU A 120 16.84 -8.52 5.00
C GLU A 120 16.13 -9.75 4.43
N GLU A 121 14.90 -9.61 3.93
CA GLU A 121 14.19 -10.68 3.22
C GLU A 121 14.97 -11.14 1.99
N LEU A 122 15.39 -10.20 1.14
CA LEU A 122 16.18 -10.50 -0.06
C LEU A 122 17.53 -11.15 0.28
N ARG A 123 18.20 -10.67 1.34
CA ARG A 123 19.45 -11.27 1.85
C ARG A 123 19.25 -12.72 2.27
N LEU A 124 18.24 -13.00 3.10
CA LEU A 124 17.93 -14.35 3.57
C LEU A 124 17.55 -15.29 2.43
N ILE A 125 16.77 -14.80 1.45
CA ILE A 125 16.42 -15.58 0.26
C ILE A 125 17.67 -15.92 -0.56
N ALA A 126 18.57 -14.95 -0.76
CA ALA A 126 19.83 -15.18 -1.48
C ALA A 126 20.76 -16.15 -0.75
N GLU A 127 20.85 -16.06 0.58
CA GLU A 127 21.61 -16.99 1.41
C GLU A 127 21.06 -18.42 1.35
N ALA A 128 19.74 -18.58 1.44
CA ALA A 128 19.08 -19.87 1.27
C ALA A 128 19.29 -20.44 -0.14
N ALA A 129 19.43 -19.56 -1.14
CA ALA A 129 19.74 -19.91 -2.51
C ALA A 129 21.25 -20.08 -2.79
N ALA A 130 22.13 -19.97 -1.80
CA ALA A 130 23.57 -20.07 -2.02
C ALA A 130 23.94 -21.43 -2.65
N GLY A 131 24.64 -21.40 -3.79
CA GLY A 131 25.00 -22.59 -4.55
C GLY A 131 23.89 -23.19 -5.41
N ARG A 132 22.71 -22.56 -5.44
CA ARG A 132 21.63 -22.82 -6.39
C ARG A 132 21.26 -21.52 -7.13
N MET A 133 20.35 -21.65 -8.07
CA MET A 133 19.76 -20.52 -8.78
C MET A 133 18.85 -19.72 -7.83
N LEU A 134 18.87 -18.39 -7.95
CA LEU A 134 17.99 -17.51 -7.20
C LEU A 134 16.52 -17.82 -7.55
N PRO A 135 15.60 -17.83 -6.57
CA PRO A 135 14.17 -17.95 -6.83
C PRO A 135 13.66 -16.81 -7.72
N LEU A 136 12.55 -17.01 -8.43
CA LEU A 136 11.82 -15.90 -9.05
C LEU A 136 11.25 -15.00 -7.94
N LEU A 137 11.62 -13.73 -7.92
CA LEU A 137 11.13 -12.78 -6.91
C LEU A 137 10.09 -11.87 -7.55
N LEU A 138 8.93 -11.73 -6.91
CA LEU A 138 7.86 -10.82 -7.30
C LEU A 138 7.57 -9.92 -6.11
N LEU A 139 7.68 -8.62 -6.28
CA LEU A 139 7.54 -7.65 -5.20
C LEU A 139 6.44 -6.65 -5.53
N HIS A 140 5.59 -6.35 -4.56
CA HIS A 140 4.64 -5.24 -4.69
C HIS A 140 5.29 -3.90 -4.30
N ASP A 141 4.55 -2.79 -4.46
CA ASP A 141 4.92 -1.48 -3.93
C ASP A 141 6.27 -0.90 -4.43
N VAL A 142 6.68 -1.32 -5.64
CA VAL A 142 7.87 -0.77 -6.33
C VAL A 142 7.60 0.52 -7.11
N CYS A 143 6.38 1.07 -7.07
CA CYS A 143 6.02 2.41 -7.57
C CYS A 143 5.56 3.32 -6.41
N TRP A 144 5.10 4.53 -6.72
CA TRP A 144 4.69 5.50 -5.69
C TRP A 144 3.58 4.91 -4.80
N PRO A 145 3.61 5.13 -3.47
CA PRO A 145 4.59 5.94 -2.74
C PRO A 145 5.83 5.15 -2.28
N HIS A 146 5.69 3.83 -2.11
CA HIS A 146 6.65 3.01 -1.36
C HIS A 146 7.92 2.67 -2.12
N ALA A 147 7.97 2.87 -3.44
CA ALA A 147 9.19 2.77 -4.22
C ALA A 147 10.37 3.50 -3.57
N ARG A 148 10.10 4.71 -3.06
CA ARG A 148 11.10 5.66 -2.55
C ARG A 148 10.76 6.19 -1.16
N ARG A 149 9.81 5.59 -0.45
CA ARG A 149 9.39 6.06 0.88
C ARG A 149 9.01 4.87 1.75
N ASP A 150 9.76 4.67 2.82
CA ASP A 150 9.41 3.70 3.86
C ASP A 150 8.05 4.05 4.47
N ASP A 151 7.26 3.01 4.72
CA ASP A 151 6.16 3.00 5.70
C ASP A 151 6.35 1.75 6.55
N TYR A 152 6.00 1.86 7.83
CA TYR A 152 6.26 0.80 8.80
C TYR A 152 4.94 0.24 9.30
N PHE A 153 4.83 -1.08 9.40
CA PHE A 153 3.73 -1.69 10.13
C PHE A 153 3.93 -1.58 11.65
N ALA A 154 5.10 -2.03 12.13
CA ALA A 154 5.53 -2.02 13.53
C ALA A 154 6.95 -1.41 13.65
N PRO A 155 7.09 -0.07 13.63
CA PRO A 155 8.40 0.58 13.58
C PRO A 155 9.31 0.22 14.78
N GLU A 156 8.77 -0.18 15.91
CA GLU A 156 9.51 -0.66 17.08
C GLU A 156 10.27 -1.96 16.84
N GLU A 157 9.88 -2.78 15.87
CA GLU A 157 10.57 -4.02 15.49
C GLU A 157 11.78 -3.77 14.58
N ILE A 158 11.88 -2.57 14.01
CA ILE A 158 12.96 -2.18 13.11
C ILE A 158 14.10 -1.51 13.91
N PRO A 159 15.38 -1.92 13.70
CA PRO A 159 16.52 -1.26 14.32
C PRO A 159 16.49 0.26 14.14
N ALA A 160 16.75 1.01 15.20
CA ALA A 160 16.58 2.47 15.20
C ALA A 160 17.47 3.17 14.15
N GLU A 161 18.65 2.62 13.92
CA GLU A 161 19.64 3.05 12.93
C GLU A 161 19.25 2.73 11.47
N ALA A 162 18.34 1.77 11.28
CA ALA A 162 17.84 1.35 9.98
C ALA A 162 16.53 2.07 9.60
N ARG A 163 15.93 2.81 10.53
CA ARG A 163 14.68 3.56 10.31
C ARG A 163 14.92 4.96 9.77
N GLN A 164 14.09 5.34 8.79
CA GLN A 164 13.89 6.72 8.39
C GLN A 164 13.11 7.49 9.47
N PRO A 165 13.33 8.81 9.62
CA PRO A 165 12.45 9.64 10.43
C PRO A 165 11.01 9.57 9.91
N TYR A 166 10.07 9.10 10.74
CA TYR A 166 8.68 8.88 10.35
C TYR A 166 7.68 9.72 11.17
N VAL A 167 6.40 9.67 10.78
CA VAL A 167 5.27 10.31 11.48
C VAL A 167 4.08 9.36 11.51
N ALA A 168 3.39 9.30 12.65
CA ALA A 168 2.13 8.59 12.78
C ALA A 168 0.99 9.36 12.10
N GLY A 169 0.19 8.70 11.25
CA GLY A 169 -0.93 9.31 10.54
C GLY A 169 -0.47 10.32 9.48
N ALA A 170 0.43 9.91 8.60
CA ALA A 170 0.95 10.73 7.53
C ALA A 170 -0.07 10.90 6.39
N GLY A 171 -0.12 12.08 5.78
CA GLY A 171 -0.83 12.30 4.52
C GLY A 171 0.18 12.51 3.38
N LEU A 172 0.01 11.79 2.28
CA LEU A 172 0.95 11.80 1.14
C LEU A 172 0.26 12.34 -0.13
N MET A 173 1.01 13.00 -1.00
CA MET A 173 0.54 13.48 -2.30
C MET A 173 1.60 13.20 -3.38
N PRO A 174 1.23 12.67 -4.56
CA PRO A 174 2.17 12.51 -5.67
C PRO A 174 2.80 13.85 -6.08
N GLY A 175 4.11 13.84 -6.30
CA GLY A 175 4.88 15.04 -6.64
C GLY A 175 5.33 15.88 -5.44
N GLU A 176 4.86 15.58 -4.23
CA GLU A 176 5.27 16.25 -2.99
C GLU A 176 6.20 15.34 -2.16
N PRO A 177 7.51 15.67 -2.08
CA PRO A 177 8.44 14.84 -1.34
C PRO A 177 8.19 14.82 0.17
N GLY A 178 7.50 15.83 0.71
CA GLY A 178 7.15 15.91 2.13
C GLY A 178 5.76 15.35 2.46
N LEU A 179 5.30 15.62 3.67
CA LEU A 179 3.95 15.27 4.13
C LEU A 179 2.96 16.39 3.79
N VAL A 180 1.76 16.01 3.35
CA VAL A 180 0.65 16.91 3.04
C VAL A 180 -0.51 16.60 3.98
N PRO A 181 -0.86 17.49 4.93
CA PRO A 181 -2.00 17.29 5.82
C PRO A 181 -3.30 17.01 5.04
N GLY A 182 -3.96 15.90 5.35
CA GLY A 182 -5.15 15.44 4.64
C GLY A 182 -4.88 14.76 3.30
N GLY A 183 -3.62 14.57 2.90
CA GLY A 183 -3.26 13.70 1.76
C GLY A 183 -3.61 12.23 2.02
N LEU A 184 -3.26 11.35 1.07
CA LEU A 184 -3.53 9.92 1.16
C LEU A 184 -2.93 9.35 2.47
N PRO A 185 -3.72 8.70 3.33
CA PRO A 185 -3.31 8.40 4.69
C PRO A 185 -2.45 7.14 4.76
N PHE A 186 -1.35 7.22 5.50
CA PHE A 186 -0.48 6.09 5.83
C PHE A 186 -0.14 6.11 7.32
N ARG A 187 0.09 4.92 7.89
CA ARG A 187 0.14 4.78 9.34
C ARG A 187 1.43 5.35 9.92
N TYR A 188 2.59 5.01 9.36
CA TYR A 188 3.90 5.37 9.91
C TYR A 188 4.90 5.72 8.80
N ALA A 189 4.52 6.61 7.88
CA ALA A 189 5.35 6.90 6.72
C ALA A 189 6.58 7.76 7.07
N ALA A 190 7.68 7.50 6.37
CA ALA A 190 8.85 8.36 6.38
C ALA A 190 8.49 9.80 5.97
N ARG A 191 9.06 10.77 6.69
CA ARG A 191 8.77 12.21 6.52
C ARG A 191 9.08 12.74 5.13
N ARG A 192 9.99 12.07 4.42
CA ARG A 192 10.46 12.50 3.11
C ARG A 192 10.59 11.32 2.17
N GLU A 193 10.15 11.51 0.93
CA GLU A 193 10.39 10.60 -0.19
C GLU A 193 11.82 10.79 -0.74
N GLY A 194 12.43 9.70 -1.15
CA GLY A 194 13.77 9.62 -1.71
C GLY A 194 14.88 9.64 -0.66
N GLY A 195 16.12 9.64 -1.16
CA GLY A 195 17.31 9.49 -0.33
C GLY A 195 17.78 8.04 -0.22
N PRO A 196 18.95 7.81 0.41
CA PRO A 196 19.51 6.47 0.56
C PRO A 196 18.66 5.62 1.51
N ARG A 197 18.56 4.33 1.20
CA ARG A 197 17.93 3.31 2.07
C ARG A 197 16.48 3.65 2.45
N ASN A 198 15.69 4.06 1.46
CA ASN A 198 14.32 4.53 1.64
C ASN A 198 13.42 4.00 0.51
N GLY A 199 12.47 3.13 0.86
CA GLY A 199 11.50 2.51 -0.02
C GLY A 199 11.90 1.15 -0.59
N VAL A 200 10.88 0.41 -1.03
CA VAL A 200 10.95 -0.96 -1.55
C VAL A 200 11.82 -1.03 -2.81
N LEU A 201 11.51 -0.21 -3.83
CA LEU A 201 12.29 -0.21 -5.08
C LEU A 201 13.77 0.10 -4.83
N THR A 202 14.07 0.96 -3.86
CA THR A 202 15.47 1.24 -3.47
C THR A 202 16.17 -0.02 -2.94
N ALA A 203 15.51 -0.82 -2.09
CA ALA A 203 16.07 -2.09 -1.61
C ALA A 203 16.29 -3.09 -2.75
N VAL A 204 15.32 -3.20 -3.67
CA VAL A 204 15.39 -4.12 -4.82
C VAL A 204 16.50 -3.73 -5.78
N GLU A 205 16.66 -2.44 -6.08
CA GLU A 205 17.73 -1.95 -6.96
C GLU A 205 19.11 -2.16 -6.34
N ASP A 206 19.28 -1.88 -5.05
CA ASP A 206 20.54 -2.14 -4.33
C ASP A 206 20.88 -3.63 -4.34
N PHE A 207 19.89 -4.49 -4.09
CA PHE A 207 20.05 -5.95 -4.16
C PHE A 207 20.45 -6.40 -5.57
N ALA A 208 19.74 -5.97 -6.61
CA ALA A 208 20.04 -6.34 -7.99
C ALA A 208 21.41 -5.82 -8.45
N ALA A 209 21.82 -4.63 -8.01
CA ALA A 209 23.14 -4.06 -8.32
C ALA A 209 24.30 -4.78 -7.62
N ALA A 210 24.03 -5.41 -6.46
CA ALA A 210 25.02 -6.18 -5.70
C ALA A 210 25.22 -7.62 -6.21
N HIS A 211 24.38 -8.09 -7.14
CA HIS A 211 24.41 -9.46 -7.64
C HIS A 211 24.48 -9.49 -9.18
N ASP A 212 25.56 -10.06 -9.71
CA ASP A 212 25.72 -10.22 -11.15
C ASP A 212 24.66 -11.16 -11.73
N GLY A 213 24.25 -10.87 -12.97
CA GLY A 213 23.33 -11.75 -13.71
C GLY A 213 21.86 -11.65 -13.28
N LEU A 214 21.50 -10.74 -12.37
CA LEU A 214 20.10 -10.46 -12.07
C LEU A 214 19.51 -9.42 -13.03
N ARG A 215 18.23 -9.59 -13.37
CA ARG A 215 17.44 -8.60 -14.10
C ARG A 215 16.23 -8.18 -13.26
N LEU A 216 15.98 -6.88 -13.21
CA LEU A 216 14.79 -6.26 -12.62
C LEU A 216 13.89 -5.67 -13.72
N ALA A 217 12.65 -6.13 -13.78
CA ALA A 217 11.57 -5.49 -14.53
C ALA A 217 10.57 -4.83 -13.57
N VAL A 218 10.00 -3.68 -13.98
CA VAL A 218 8.98 -2.97 -13.19
C VAL A 218 7.74 -2.77 -14.04
N VAL A 219 6.61 -3.34 -13.63
CA VAL A 219 5.30 -3.11 -14.25
C VAL A 219 4.59 -2.00 -13.47
N PRO A 220 4.47 -0.78 -14.03
CA PRO A 220 4.03 0.39 -13.29
C PRO A 220 2.51 0.50 -13.31
N ALA A 221 1.85 -0.40 -12.60
CA ALA A 221 0.40 -0.44 -12.43
C ALA A 221 0.07 -0.93 -11.03
N PHE A 222 -0.94 -0.32 -10.39
CA PHE A 222 -1.43 -0.71 -9.06
C PHE A 222 -0.33 -0.70 -7.99
N PHE A 223 0.30 0.47 -7.78
CA PHE A 223 1.45 0.65 -6.88
C PHE A 223 2.72 -0.13 -7.27
N GLY A 224 2.66 -0.91 -8.35
CA GLY A 224 3.80 -1.47 -9.05
C GLY A 224 4.04 -2.93 -8.72
N LEU A 225 4.36 -3.71 -9.76
CA LEU A 225 4.89 -5.07 -9.62
C LEU A 225 6.36 -5.07 -10.08
N GLY A 226 7.28 -5.37 -9.17
CA GLY A 226 8.68 -5.61 -9.45
C GLY A 226 8.91 -7.10 -9.64
N VAL A 227 9.70 -7.48 -10.65
CA VAL A 227 10.10 -8.88 -10.84
C VAL A 227 11.59 -8.95 -10.99
N VAL A 228 12.25 -9.75 -10.14
CA VAL A 228 13.69 -10.01 -10.18
C VAL A 228 13.93 -11.48 -10.48
N TRP A 229 14.82 -11.75 -11.42
CA TRP A 229 15.22 -13.12 -11.74
C TRP A 229 16.68 -13.22 -12.19
N ASP A 230 17.23 -14.42 -12.01
CA ASP A 230 18.52 -14.81 -12.56
C ASP A 230 18.41 -15.00 -14.08
N THR A 231 19.20 -14.23 -14.84
CA THR A 231 19.21 -14.26 -16.31
C THR A 231 19.79 -15.56 -16.89
N THR A 232 20.48 -16.35 -16.07
CA THR A 232 21.01 -17.66 -16.44
C THR A 232 20.00 -18.78 -16.21
N ALA A 233 18.86 -18.49 -15.58
CA ALA A 233 17.82 -19.49 -15.33
C ALA A 233 17.30 -20.11 -16.64
N PRO A 234 17.02 -21.43 -16.70
CA PRO A 234 16.48 -22.07 -17.90
C PRO A 234 15.15 -21.47 -18.38
N TRP A 235 14.39 -20.87 -17.46
CA TRP A 235 13.10 -20.20 -17.71
C TRP A 235 13.23 -18.68 -17.87
N ALA A 236 14.43 -18.09 -17.73
CA ALA A 236 14.65 -16.63 -17.74
C ALA A 236 14.09 -15.96 -18.99
N ARG A 237 14.27 -16.60 -20.15
CA ARG A 237 13.75 -16.10 -21.42
C ARG A 237 12.22 -16.04 -21.44
N ALA A 238 11.54 -17.06 -20.92
CA ALA A 238 10.08 -17.10 -20.90
C ALA A 238 9.50 -16.02 -19.98
N VAL A 239 10.14 -15.79 -18.82
CA VAL A 239 9.78 -14.70 -17.91
C VAL A 239 10.03 -13.33 -18.56
N ALA A 240 11.16 -13.15 -19.26
CA ALA A 240 11.44 -11.93 -20.02
C ALA A 240 10.38 -11.67 -21.10
N GLU A 241 9.97 -12.68 -21.88
CA GLU A 241 8.93 -12.54 -22.91
C GLU A 241 7.57 -12.11 -22.33
N VAL A 242 7.25 -12.52 -21.09
CA VAL A 242 6.06 -12.04 -20.37
C VAL A 242 6.18 -10.57 -19.99
N LEU A 243 7.36 -10.14 -19.50
CA LEU A 243 7.56 -8.86 -18.86
C LEU A 243 8.01 -7.74 -19.79
N ASP A 244 8.75 -8.04 -20.85
CA ASP A 244 9.33 -7.05 -21.78
C ASP A 244 8.31 -6.03 -22.33
N PRO A 245 7.05 -6.40 -22.64
CA PRO A 245 6.04 -5.41 -23.07
C PRO A 245 5.62 -4.42 -21.97
N TRP A 246 5.80 -4.78 -20.70
CA TRP A 246 5.26 -4.08 -19.53
C TRP A 246 6.34 -3.36 -18.71
N ASP A 247 7.60 -3.84 -18.78
CA ASP A 247 8.74 -3.28 -18.06
C ASP A 247 8.93 -1.79 -18.40
N ARG A 248 8.80 -0.95 -17.37
CA ARG A 248 8.90 0.52 -17.43
C ARG A 248 8.09 1.10 -18.59
N ASN A 249 6.90 0.53 -18.83
CA ASN A 249 6.04 0.93 -19.93
C ASN A 249 5.52 2.37 -19.70
N ARG A 250 5.98 3.31 -20.52
CA ARG A 250 5.67 4.75 -20.42
C ARG A 250 4.19 5.11 -20.48
N MET A 251 3.36 4.28 -21.10
CA MET A 251 1.92 4.50 -21.10
C MET A 251 1.33 4.12 -19.75
N LEU A 252 1.70 2.96 -19.22
CA LEU A 252 1.27 2.52 -17.89
C LEU A 252 1.78 3.46 -16.79
N GLU A 253 3.03 3.91 -16.84
CA GLU A 253 3.56 4.90 -15.88
C GLU A 253 2.69 6.16 -15.80
N ARG A 254 2.23 6.67 -16.95
CA ARG A 254 1.36 7.86 -17.00
C ARG A 254 -0.04 7.57 -16.49
N LEU A 255 -0.59 6.40 -16.81
CA LEU A 255 -1.91 5.98 -16.33
C LEU A 255 -1.89 5.79 -14.81
N GLU A 256 -0.88 5.11 -14.29
CA GLU A 256 -0.70 4.89 -12.86
C GLU A 256 -0.46 6.20 -12.12
N GLY A 257 0.41 7.07 -12.64
CA GLY A 257 0.62 8.41 -12.10
C GLY A 257 -0.67 9.23 -12.04
N ASN A 258 -1.52 9.16 -13.06
CA ASN A 258 -2.83 9.81 -13.05
C ASN A 258 -3.77 9.20 -12.01
N ARG A 259 -3.82 7.85 -11.92
CA ARG A 259 -4.64 7.11 -10.96
C ARG A 259 -4.31 7.47 -9.53
N VAL A 260 -3.03 7.39 -9.12
CA VAL A 260 -2.61 7.71 -7.75
C VAL A 260 -2.80 9.19 -7.43
N PHE A 261 -2.59 10.09 -8.40
CA PHE A 261 -2.87 11.51 -8.23
C PHE A 261 -4.36 11.77 -7.96
N HIS A 262 -5.26 11.13 -8.71
CA HIS A 262 -6.69 11.25 -8.48
C HIS A 262 -7.12 10.62 -7.15
N LEU A 263 -6.55 9.47 -6.79
CA LEU A 263 -6.81 8.83 -5.50
C LEU A 263 -6.47 9.76 -4.33
N ALA A 264 -5.25 10.31 -4.31
CA ALA A 264 -4.80 11.24 -3.28
C ALA A 264 -5.59 12.56 -3.30
N SER A 265 -5.91 13.08 -4.48
CA SER A 265 -6.68 14.33 -4.64
C SER A 265 -8.11 14.21 -4.12
N VAL A 266 -8.79 13.10 -4.43
CA VAL A 266 -10.16 12.85 -3.94
C VAL A 266 -10.16 12.69 -2.44
N HIS A 267 -9.23 11.92 -1.87
CA HIS A 267 -9.10 11.80 -0.42
C HIS A 267 -8.88 13.16 0.24
N TYR A 268 -7.96 13.95 -0.31
CA TYR A 268 -7.68 15.31 0.17
C TYR A 268 -8.92 16.20 0.16
N GLN A 269 -9.66 16.23 -0.94
CA GLN A 269 -10.90 17.00 -1.04
C GLN A 269 -11.96 16.54 -0.04
N MET A 270 -12.10 15.23 0.19
CA MET A 270 -13.01 14.68 1.20
C MET A 270 -12.65 15.15 2.61
N VAL A 271 -11.36 15.10 2.97
CA VAL A 271 -10.88 15.59 4.27
C VAL A 271 -11.17 17.09 4.43
N GLN A 272 -10.86 17.90 3.42
CA GLN A 272 -11.13 19.34 3.47
C GLN A 272 -12.63 19.66 3.59
N ALA A 273 -13.48 18.92 2.86
CA ALA A 273 -14.93 19.07 2.94
C ALA A 273 -15.45 18.71 4.35
N GLY A 274 -14.97 17.61 4.93
CA GLY A 274 -15.32 17.21 6.29
C GLY A 274 -14.92 18.26 7.34
N LEU A 275 -13.71 18.82 7.24
CA LEU A 275 -13.25 19.91 8.11
C LEU A 275 -14.10 21.17 7.95
N ALA A 276 -14.47 21.53 6.72
CA ALA A 276 -15.34 22.67 6.45
C ALA A 276 -16.74 22.46 7.07
N GLN A 277 -17.30 21.25 6.94
CA GLN A 277 -18.59 20.89 7.53
C GLN A 277 -18.55 20.97 9.06
N GLN A 278 -17.50 20.46 9.71
CA GLN A 278 -17.34 20.56 11.16
C GLN A 278 -17.23 22.01 11.63
N ARG A 279 -16.47 22.85 10.90
CA ARG A 279 -16.36 24.28 11.19
C ARG A 279 -17.70 24.99 11.05
N ASN A 280 -18.48 24.66 10.03
CA ASN A 280 -19.81 25.22 9.84
C ASN A 280 -20.77 24.78 10.94
N ALA A 281 -20.80 23.48 11.29
CA ALA A 281 -21.60 22.98 12.40
C ALA A 281 -21.26 23.66 13.74
N HIS A 282 -19.97 23.92 13.99
CA HIS A 282 -19.53 24.67 15.18
C HIS A 282 -19.99 26.14 15.15
N LYS A 283 -19.91 26.81 14.00
CA LYS A 283 -20.43 28.18 13.84
C LYS A 283 -21.94 28.21 14.08
N ASP A 284 -22.68 27.28 13.50
CA ASP A 284 -24.14 27.21 13.66
C ASP A 284 -24.52 27.04 15.12
N GLU A 285 -23.81 26.18 15.85
CA GLU A 285 -24.03 25.99 17.29
C GLU A 285 -23.76 27.27 18.09
N LEU A 286 -22.69 28.00 17.78
CA LEU A 286 -22.41 29.30 18.40
C LEU A 286 -23.48 30.33 18.06
N LEU A 287 -23.94 30.40 16.82
CA LEU A 287 -25.00 31.31 16.38
C LEU A 287 -26.32 31.00 17.09
N ARG A 288 -26.68 29.72 17.27
CA ARG A 288 -27.85 29.30 18.05
C ARG A 288 -27.74 29.75 19.51
N LYS A 289 -26.60 29.50 20.17
CA LYS A 289 -26.35 29.98 21.54
C LYS A 289 -26.42 31.50 21.66
N LEU A 290 -25.95 32.24 20.66
CA LEU A 290 -26.08 33.70 20.62
C LEU A 290 -27.53 34.16 20.51
N LEU A 291 -28.36 33.50 19.71
CA LEU A 291 -29.79 33.83 19.59
C LEU A 291 -30.55 33.64 20.91
N GLU A 292 -30.20 32.58 21.65
CA GLU A 292 -30.79 32.23 22.95
C GLU A 292 -30.26 33.10 24.10
N SER A 293 -29.13 33.78 23.90
CA SER A 293 -28.50 34.58 24.93
C SER A 293 -29.25 35.89 25.25
N LYS A 294 -29.52 36.10 26.55
CA LYS A 294 -30.05 37.37 27.07
C LYS A 294 -29.04 38.51 26.92
N THR A 295 -27.74 38.25 27.08
CA THR A 295 -26.69 39.27 26.94
C THR A 295 -26.56 39.76 25.50
N PHE A 296 -26.73 38.88 24.51
CA PHE A 296 -26.79 39.27 23.10
C PHE A 296 -27.97 40.20 22.82
N SER A 297 -29.13 39.92 23.42
CA SER A 297 -30.34 40.76 23.28
C SER A 297 -30.13 42.16 23.85
N VAL A 298 -29.47 42.27 25.00
CA VAL A 298 -29.10 43.56 25.62
C VAL A 298 -28.08 44.32 24.76
N ALA A 299 -27.08 43.61 24.21
CA ALA A 299 -26.08 44.21 23.34
C ALA A 299 -26.69 44.77 22.03
N VAL A 300 -27.63 44.04 21.41
CA VAL A 300 -28.40 44.53 20.24
C VAL A 300 -29.19 45.78 20.60
N TRP A 301 -29.86 45.81 21.75
CA TRP A 301 -30.62 46.99 22.21
C TRP A 301 -29.73 48.21 22.44
N LEU A 302 -28.59 48.05 23.13
CA LEU A 302 -27.60 49.11 23.34
C LEU A 302 -27.01 49.62 22.02
N SER A 303 -26.75 48.73 21.06
CA SER A 303 -26.26 49.08 19.72
C SER A 303 -27.27 49.94 18.96
N ARG A 304 -28.57 49.59 18.99
CA ARG A 304 -29.64 50.39 18.36
C ARG A 304 -29.70 51.82 18.91
N LEU A 305 -29.53 51.99 20.22
CA LEU A 305 -29.52 53.31 20.86
C LEU A 305 -28.34 54.16 20.41
N ARG A 306 -27.15 53.56 20.26
CA ARG A 306 -25.93 54.25 19.83
C ARG A 306 -25.92 54.64 18.35
N GLN A 307 -26.59 53.87 17.49
CA GLN A 307 -26.53 54.01 16.03
C GLN A 307 -27.82 54.56 15.40
N ARG A 308 -28.54 55.46 16.11
CA ARG A 308 -29.77 56.12 15.61
C ARG A 308 -30.81 55.14 15.04
N GLY A 309 -30.99 53.99 15.70
CA GLY A 309 -32.04 53.01 15.36
C GLY A 309 -31.61 51.84 14.46
N ARG A 310 -30.40 51.84 13.88
CA ARG A 310 -29.86 50.68 13.14
C ARG A 310 -28.83 49.95 13.99
N PRO A 311 -29.07 48.69 14.42
CA PRO A 311 -28.04 47.94 15.14
C PRO A 311 -26.90 47.52 14.21
N ALA A 312 -25.70 47.34 14.76
CA ALA A 312 -24.55 46.81 14.02
C ALA A 312 -24.76 45.34 13.58
N TYR A 313 -25.58 44.59 14.33
CA TYR A 313 -25.94 43.20 14.07
C TYR A 313 -27.35 42.93 14.62
N SER A 314 -28.13 42.07 13.95
CA SER A 314 -29.51 41.74 14.33
C SER A 314 -29.74 40.23 14.49
N LYS A 315 -30.71 39.85 15.33
CA LYS A 315 -31.14 38.44 15.45
C LYS A 315 -31.65 37.87 14.12
N ASP A 316 -32.22 38.70 13.24
CA ASP A 316 -32.74 38.27 11.94
C ASP A 316 -31.63 38.04 10.91
N GLU A 317 -30.50 38.75 11.00
CA GLU A 317 -29.29 38.41 10.24
C GLU A 317 -28.71 37.07 10.70
N VAL A 318 -28.64 36.84 12.01
CA VAL A 318 -28.16 35.57 12.57
C VAL A 318 -29.07 34.39 12.18
N ARG A 319 -30.40 34.58 12.17
CA ARG A 319 -31.35 33.56 11.70
C ARG A 319 -31.22 33.28 10.20
N ARG A 320 -30.96 34.30 9.38
CA ARG A 320 -30.72 34.11 7.94
C ARG A 320 -29.45 33.30 7.69
N LEU A 321 -28.36 33.60 8.40
CA LEU A 321 -27.10 32.85 8.32
C LEU A 321 -27.21 31.38 8.77
N LEU A 322 -28.20 31.04 9.59
CA LEU A 322 -28.48 29.67 10.03
C LEU A 322 -29.43 28.90 9.09
N ALA A 323 -30.07 29.59 8.15
CA ALA A 323 -31.04 29.03 7.21
C ALA A 323 -30.45 28.82 5.79
N GLU A 324 -29.24 29.34 5.55
CA GLU A 324 -28.41 29.13 4.35
C GLU A 324 -27.43 27.98 4.56
#